data_AF-A0A8D3B7S9-F1
#
_entry.id   AF-A0A8D3B7S9-F1
#
_cell.length_a   1.000
_cell.length_b   1.000
_cell.length_c   1.000
_cell.angle_alpha   90.00
_cell.angle_beta   90.00
_cell.angle_gamma   90.00
#
_symmetry.space_group_name_H-M   'P 1'
#
loop_
_entity.id
_entity.type
_entity.pdbx_description
1 polymer ?
#
loop_
_entity_poly.entity_id
_entity_poly.type
_entity_poly.pdbx_seq_one_letter_code
_entity_poly.pdbx_strand_id
1 'polypeptide(L)'
;MLISCAGMRHSVVIILILTTRCTFSQAAHEYITVVGCFDNGPTEVTAVFNAEELMYADFERQVIEYTVPPFLMLDPGEVLKDIAVYKNAKKVKNLCLAIMAYCRAEEKNPPEEKDPPESIIYPAEEVQRGVENLLICFVNHFYPPYIEVSWTKNGHPVSEGVSLSRYYSNDDLTFRQFSTMTFTPREGDIYSCTVEHSALETPTTRIWEPDFSHHSHGPDVFCGVGLAFGLIGVAADAFFIYGLIRCQFTSTQDVVYLEQIYFNKKLIGQYNSSLGKFVGYKKYTKKVADNLNKNPSMLKQERKNEEKCRIHVPLAYYVFSKTVEPYVRLRSAELISSRHPIVLICSVYNFYPKNIRVTWLRNGEPRTSDVTFTDELANGNWLYQIHSHLEYTPRLGEKITCMVEHASFKDPKHYDWDPMPESDRVKIAVGTAGLLLGSVVLLAGVIYYKRNRTGRVLVPVR
;
A
#
# COMPACT_ATOMS: atom_id res chain seq x y z
N MET A 1 35.64 4.55 15.64
CA MET A 1 36.88 5.33 15.52
C MET A 1 37.48 5.45 16.93
N LEU A 2 38.57 4.74 17.18
CA LEU A 2 39.22 4.65 18.49
C LEU A 2 40.16 5.86 18.66
N ILE A 3 40.01 6.62 19.75
CA ILE A 3 41.08 7.48 20.27
C ILE A 3 41.39 7.00 21.68
N SER A 4 42.62 6.53 21.83
CA SER A 4 43.27 6.12 23.08
C SER A 4 43.78 7.35 23.82
N CYS A 5 43.50 7.44 25.12
CA CYS A 5 44.30 8.18 26.09
C CYS A 5 44.62 7.25 27.26
N ALA A 6 45.90 7.07 27.54
CA ALA A 6 46.43 6.24 28.61
C ALA A 6 46.43 6.98 29.96
N GLY A 7 46.01 6.31 31.04
CA GLY A 7 46.19 6.79 32.43
C GLY A 7 45.23 6.16 33.44
N MET A 8 45.64 5.04 34.05
CA MET A 8 45.10 4.34 35.25
C MET A 8 44.35 5.25 36.25
N ARG A 9 43.20 4.91 36.86
CA ARG A 9 42.77 3.70 37.58
C ARG A 9 41.26 3.87 37.91
N HIS A 10 40.53 2.75 38.02
CA HIS A 10 39.08 2.60 38.23
C HIS A 10 38.24 2.60 36.94
N SER A 11 38.21 1.43 36.28
CA SER A 11 37.25 1.14 35.22
C SER A 11 35.85 1.01 35.82
N VAL A 12 35.13 2.12 35.92
CA VAL A 12 33.67 2.09 36.04
C VAL A 12 33.14 1.88 34.62
N VAL A 13 32.74 0.66 34.31
CA VAL A 13 32.02 0.37 33.07
C VAL A 13 30.60 0.91 33.25
N ILE A 14 30.38 2.16 32.86
CA ILE A 14 29.03 2.71 32.71
C ILE A 14 28.45 2.06 31.45
N ILE A 15 27.70 0.96 31.63
CA ILE A 15 26.84 0.43 30.59
C ILE A 15 25.70 1.45 30.43
N LEU A 16 25.89 2.42 29.54
CA LEU A 16 24.79 3.19 28.98
C LEU A 16 23.94 2.22 28.17
N ILE A 17 22.98 1.58 28.83
CA ILE A 17 21.85 0.96 28.15
C ILE A 17 21.09 2.15 27.56
N LEU A 18 21.46 2.52 26.33
CA LEU A 18 20.58 3.28 25.45
C LEU A 18 19.38 2.39 25.23
N THR A 19 18.40 2.50 26.13
CA THR A 19 17.03 2.17 25.80
C THR A 19 16.65 3.18 24.73
N THR A 20 16.95 2.86 23.48
CA THR A 20 16.25 3.44 22.34
C THR A 20 14.80 3.02 22.51
N ARG A 21 14.09 3.74 23.37
CA ARG A 21 12.67 3.93 23.17
C ARG A 21 12.62 4.58 21.80
N CYS A 22 12.27 3.80 20.78
CA CYS A 22 11.78 4.36 19.54
C CYS A 22 10.55 5.17 19.95
N THR A 23 10.76 6.45 20.25
CA THR A 23 9.70 7.42 20.11
C THR A 23 9.36 7.35 18.64
N PHE A 24 8.29 6.63 18.29
CA PHE A 24 7.61 6.87 17.03
C PHE A 24 7.45 8.40 17.00
N SER A 25 8.14 9.05 16.05
CA SER A 25 7.91 10.47 15.82
C SER A 25 6.41 10.64 15.72
N GLN A 26 5.83 11.49 16.56
CA GLN A 26 4.40 11.71 16.55
C GLN A 26 4.09 12.35 15.19
N ALA A 27 3.68 11.51 14.24
CA ALA A 27 3.40 11.94 12.89
C ALA A 27 2.30 12.99 12.99
N ALA A 28 2.52 14.16 12.38
CA ALA A 28 1.48 15.16 12.28
C ALA A 28 0.30 14.54 11.52
N HIS A 29 -0.88 14.61 12.10
CA HIS A 29 -2.10 14.24 11.40
C HIS A 29 -2.53 15.39 10.51
N GLU A 30 -3.08 15.04 9.36
CA GLU A 30 -3.55 16.01 8.39
C GLU A 30 -4.97 15.67 7.97
N TYR A 31 -5.89 16.60 8.24
CA TYR A 31 -7.23 16.60 7.67
C TYR A 31 -7.27 17.63 6.54
N ILE A 32 -7.65 17.19 5.34
CA ILE A 32 -7.66 18.03 4.13
C ILE A 32 -9.05 18.00 3.54
N THR A 33 -9.64 19.17 3.29
CA THR A 33 -10.73 19.29 2.33
C THR A 33 -10.13 19.65 0.98
N VAL A 34 -10.30 18.74 0.03
CA VAL A 34 -9.90 18.86 -1.36
C VAL A 34 -11.06 19.40 -2.17
N VAL A 35 -10.78 20.38 -3.02
CA VAL A 35 -11.75 20.96 -3.95
C VAL A 35 -11.10 21.05 -5.33
N GLY A 36 -11.53 20.18 -6.24
CA GLY A 36 -11.06 20.16 -7.62
C GLY A 36 -12.14 20.68 -8.56
N CYS A 37 -11.82 21.65 -9.41
CA CYS A 37 -12.73 22.07 -10.47
C CYS A 37 -12.03 22.01 -11.82
N PHE A 38 -12.74 21.53 -12.83
CA PHE A 38 -12.31 21.53 -14.22
C PHE A 38 -13.09 22.56 -15.02
N ASP A 39 -12.45 23.07 -16.07
CA ASP A 39 -13.03 24.06 -16.99
C ASP A 39 -14.34 23.56 -17.63
N ASN A 40 -14.39 22.26 -17.99
CA ASN A 40 -15.55 21.62 -18.63
C ASN A 40 -15.89 20.24 -18.03
N GLY A 41 -15.59 20.04 -16.73
CA GLY A 41 -15.72 18.74 -16.06
C GLY A 41 -16.37 18.82 -14.68
N PRO A 42 -16.59 17.67 -14.03
CA PRO A 42 -17.29 17.60 -12.76
C PRO A 42 -16.47 18.27 -11.64
N THR A 43 -17.10 19.14 -10.84
CA THR A 43 -16.45 19.64 -9.62
C THR A 43 -16.46 18.56 -8.55
N GLU A 44 -15.33 18.36 -7.89
CA GLU A 44 -15.18 17.45 -6.78
C GLU A 44 -14.93 18.19 -5.47
N VAL A 45 -15.58 17.71 -4.42
CA VAL A 45 -15.30 18.12 -3.05
C VAL A 45 -15.16 16.85 -2.22
N THR A 46 -13.97 16.65 -1.67
CA THR A 46 -13.58 15.45 -0.94
C THR A 46 -12.95 15.86 0.39
N ALA A 47 -13.18 15.08 1.45
CA ALA A 47 -12.42 15.20 2.68
C ALA A 47 -11.49 14.00 2.84
N VAL A 48 -10.23 14.26 3.19
CA VAL A 48 -9.15 13.29 3.30
C VAL A 48 -8.53 13.39 4.69
N PHE A 49 -8.15 12.27 5.29
CA PHE A 49 -7.41 12.21 6.54
C PHE A 49 -6.19 11.30 6.40
N ASN A 50 -4.98 11.82 6.62
CA ASN A 50 -3.73 11.06 6.48
C ASN A 50 -3.63 10.26 5.16
N ALA A 51 -4.03 10.91 4.06
CA ALA A 51 -4.19 10.35 2.72
C ALA A 51 -5.40 9.42 2.51
N GLU A 52 -6.24 9.13 3.49
CA GLU A 52 -7.48 8.34 3.30
C GLU A 52 -8.69 9.22 2.97
N GLU A 53 -9.37 8.96 1.85
CA GLU A 53 -10.63 9.65 1.55
C GLU A 53 -11.70 9.22 2.56
N LEU A 54 -12.23 10.18 3.34
CA LEU A 54 -13.28 9.96 4.33
C LEU A 54 -14.69 10.04 3.74
N MET A 55 -14.87 11.00 2.84
CA MET A 55 -16.16 11.32 2.26
C MET A 55 -16.01 12.22 1.04
N TYR A 56 -17.03 12.22 0.20
CA TYR A 56 -17.15 13.13 -0.92
C TYR A 56 -18.58 13.60 -1.14
N ALA A 57 -18.71 14.74 -1.82
CA ALA A 57 -20.01 15.25 -2.22
C ALA A 57 -20.40 14.68 -3.59
N ASP A 58 -21.44 13.86 -3.62
CA ASP A 58 -22.13 13.50 -4.86
C ASP A 58 -23.14 14.62 -5.18
N PHE A 59 -22.77 15.49 -6.12
CA PHE A 59 -23.62 16.61 -6.51
C PHE A 59 -24.81 16.22 -7.41
N GLU A 60 -24.76 15.04 -8.04
CA GLU A 60 -25.85 14.53 -8.86
C GLU A 60 -26.96 13.98 -7.96
N ARG A 61 -26.59 13.12 -7.01
CA ARG A 61 -27.50 12.53 -6.02
C ARG A 61 -27.81 13.46 -4.84
N GLN A 62 -27.06 14.56 -4.72
CA GLN A 62 -27.19 15.57 -3.67
C GLN A 62 -26.95 15.05 -2.26
N VAL A 63 -25.99 14.15 -2.10
CA VAL A 63 -25.65 13.49 -0.84
C VAL A 63 -24.16 13.59 -0.54
N ILE A 64 -23.80 13.36 0.73
CA ILE A 64 -22.42 13.06 1.11
C ILE A 64 -22.29 11.54 1.17
N GLU A 65 -21.39 11.01 0.36
CA GLU A 65 -21.03 9.60 0.37
C GLU A 65 -19.84 9.43 1.31
N TYR A 66 -19.97 8.54 2.29
CA TYR A 66 -18.93 8.24 3.26
C TYR A 66 -18.20 6.96 2.85
N THR A 67 -16.88 7.04 2.80
CA THR A 67 -15.98 5.93 2.44
C THR A 67 -15.30 5.33 3.67
N VAL A 68 -15.56 5.89 4.87
CA VAL A 68 -15.01 5.40 6.14
C VAL A 68 -15.45 3.95 6.37
N PRO A 69 -14.50 3.01 6.54
CA PRO A 69 -14.84 1.62 6.81
C PRO A 69 -15.60 1.43 8.12
N PRO A 70 -16.49 0.43 8.21
CA PRO A 70 -17.27 0.15 9.43
C PRO A 70 -16.42 -0.13 10.67
N PHE A 71 -15.21 -0.70 10.50
CA PHE A 71 -14.30 -0.94 11.62
C PHE A 71 -13.80 0.36 12.27
N LEU A 72 -13.73 1.46 11.52
CA LEU A 72 -13.43 2.79 12.04
C LEU A 72 -14.68 3.48 12.58
N MET A 73 -15.76 3.50 11.80
CA MET A 73 -16.99 4.20 12.16
C MET A 73 -18.20 3.52 11.52
N LEU A 74 -19.15 3.08 12.35
CA LEU A 74 -20.33 2.34 11.87
C LEU A 74 -21.34 3.25 11.17
N ASP A 75 -21.55 4.47 11.68
CA ASP A 75 -22.49 5.43 11.10
C ASP A 75 -21.87 6.83 11.04
N PRO A 76 -21.12 7.14 9.97
CA PRO A 76 -20.54 8.46 9.78
C PRO A 76 -21.57 9.56 9.60
N GLY A 77 -22.73 9.26 9.02
CA GLY A 77 -23.79 10.22 8.82
C GLY A 77 -24.32 10.77 10.13
N GLU A 78 -24.54 9.90 11.12
CA GLU A 78 -25.02 10.30 12.43
C GLU A 78 -23.95 11.04 13.25
N VAL A 79 -22.68 10.62 13.16
CA VAL A 79 -21.56 11.28 13.87
C VAL A 79 -21.30 12.69 13.32
N LEU A 80 -21.50 12.90 12.02
CA LEU A 80 -21.18 14.16 11.32
C LEU A 80 -22.43 14.98 10.99
N LYS A 81 -23.62 14.60 11.47
CA LYS A 81 -24.91 15.23 11.15
C LYS A 81 -24.97 16.73 11.45
N ASP A 82 -24.30 17.16 12.51
CA ASP A 82 -24.32 18.57 12.97
C ASP A 82 -23.36 19.44 12.14
N ILE A 83 -22.51 18.82 11.33
CA ILE A 83 -21.66 19.49 10.36
C ILE A 83 -22.51 19.66 9.10
N ALA A 84 -22.77 20.90 8.69
CA ALA A 84 -23.49 21.20 7.44
C ALA A 84 -22.63 20.89 6.20
N VAL A 85 -22.12 19.65 6.08
CA VAL A 85 -21.09 19.21 5.13
C VAL A 85 -21.52 19.50 3.70
N TYR A 86 -22.70 19.02 3.27
CA TYR A 86 -23.16 19.20 1.90
C TYR A 86 -23.38 20.68 1.54
N LYS A 87 -23.94 21.46 2.47
CA LYS A 87 -24.13 22.92 2.27
C LYS A 87 -22.79 23.64 2.12
N ASN A 88 -21.77 23.24 2.88
CA ASN A 88 -20.43 23.79 2.76
C ASN A 88 -19.78 23.37 1.43
N ALA A 89 -19.90 22.09 1.04
CA ALA A 89 -19.39 21.59 -0.23
C ALA A 89 -19.96 22.38 -1.42
N LYS A 90 -21.27 22.66 -1.43
CA LYS A 90 -21.91 23.50 -2.47
C LYS A 90 -21.35 24.92 -2.53
N LYS A 91 -21.10 25.55 -1.39
CA LYS A 91 -20.50 26.91 -1.34
C LYS A 91 -19.10 26.91 -1.93
N VAL A 92 -18.28 25.94 -1.53
CA VAL A 92 -16.88 25.87 -1.95
C VAL A 92 -16.76 25.49 -3.43
N LYS A 93 -17.65 24.63 -3.95
CA LYS A 93 -17.80 24.37 -5.40
C LYS A 93 -18.01 25.66 -6.20
N ASN A 94 -18.99 26.48 -5.80
CA ASN A 94 -19.28 27.74 -6.50
C ASN A 94 -18.10 28.72 -6.46
N LEU A 95 -17.41 28.79 -5.32
CA LEU A 95 -16.22 29.63 -5.16
C LEU A 95 -15.09 29.16 -6.08
N CYS A 96 -14.84 27.85 -6.15
CA CYS A 96 -13.80 27.26 -6.97
C CYS A 96 -14.00 27.53 -8.47
N LEU A 97 -15.24 27.40 -8.98
CA LEU A 97 -15.57 27.77 -10.36
C LEU A 97 -15.31 29.26 -10.66
N ALA A 98 -15.66 30.15 -9.72
CA ALA A 98 -15.40 31.59 -9.87
C ALA A 98 -13.90 31.92 -9.89
N ILE A 99 -13.11 31.28 -9.02
CA ILE A 99 -11.65 31.45 -8.98
C ILE A 99 -11.01 30.95 -10.28
N MET A 100 -11.52 29.86 -10.85
CA MET A 100 -11.01 29.30 -12.12
C MET A 100 -11.20 30.26 -13.28
N ALA A 101 -12.42 30.79 -13.43
CA ALA A 101 -12.72 31.77 -14.47
C ALA A 101 -11.78 32.99 -14.38
N TYR A 102 -11.50 33.46 -13.15
CA TYR A 102 -10.58 34.57 -12.92
C TYR A 102 -9.11 34.22 -13.25
N CYS A 103 -8.61 33.07 -12.79
CA CYS A 103 -7.21 32.67 -13.06
C CYS A 103 -6.96 32.43 -14.54
N ARG A 104 -7.91 31.82 -15.25
CA ARG A 104 -7.82 31.59 -16.69
C ARG A 104 -7.68 32.90 -17.47
N ALA A 105 -8.48 33.90 -17.12
CA ALA A 105 -8.43 35.22 -17.75
C ALA A 105 -7.06 35.92 -17.56
N GLU A 106 -6.43 35.74 -16.40
CA GLU A 106 -5.13 36.34 -16.09
C GLU A 106 -3.95 35.59 -16.73
N GLU A 107 -3.96 34.25 -16.75
CA GLU A 107 -2.82 33.44 -17.21
C GLU A 107 -2.79 33.17 -18.74
N LYS A 108 -3.82 33.57 -19.49
CA LYS A 108 -3.88 33.47 -20.96
C LYS A 108 -3.65 32.05 -21.52
N ASN A 109 -4.32 31.04 -20.94
CA ASN A 109 -4.21 29.62 -21.31
C ASN A 109 -2.76 29.08 -21.23
N PRO A 110 -2.23 28.83 -20.01
CA PRO A 110 -0.91 28.24 -19.84
C PRO A 110 -0.82 26.82 -20.44
N PRO A 111 0.37 26.24 -20.64
CA PRO A 111 0.47 24.81 -21.00
C PRO A 111 -0.03 23.93 -19.85
N GLU A 112 -0.71 22.83 -20.16
CA GLU A 112 -1.18 21.84 -19.19
C GLU A 112 0.01 21.14 -18.51
N GLU A 113 -0.02 21.03 -17.18
CA GLU A 113 0.94 20.23 -16.42
C GLU A 113 0.53 18.76 -16.51
N LYS A 114 1.51 17.86 -16.63
CA LYS A 114 1.25 16.43 -16.83
C LYS A 114 2.25 15.61 -16.04
N ASP A 115 1.77 14.61 -15.34
CA ASP A 115 2.58 13.62 -14.62
C ASP A 115 2.17 12.21 -15.09
N PRO A 116 3.11 11.39 -15.57
CA PRO A 116 2.82 10.05 -16.03
C PRO A 116 2.48 9.10 -14.87
N PRO A 117 1.51 8.18 -15.05
CA PRO A 117 1.17 7.18 -14.05
C PRO A 117 2.29 6.17 -13.83
N GLU A 118 2.42 5.74 -12.58
CA GLU A 118 3.05 4.47 -12.23
C GLU A 118 1.97 3.44 -11.95
N SER A 119 2.21 2.19 -12.33
CA SER A 119 1.27 1.10 -12.08
C SER A 119 1.96 -0.18 -11.60
N ILE A 120 1.28 -0.88 -10.70
CA ILE A 120 1.70 -2.17 -10.16
C ILE A 120 0.48 -3.10 -10.05
N ILE A 121 0.70 -4.39 -10.28
CA ILE A 121 -0.31 -5.44 -10.10
C ILE A 121 0.09 -6.33 -8.94
N TYR A 122 -0.85 -6.59 -8.04
CA TYR A 122 -0.67 -7.51 -6.92
C TYR A 122 -2.00 -8.14 -6.50
N PRO A 123 -1.97 -9.34 -5.90
CA PRO A 123 -3.16 -9.96 -5.33
C PRO A 123 -3.55 -9.29 -4.01
N ALA A 124 -4.86 -9.24 -3.71
CA ALA A 124 -5.35 -8.70 -2.44
C ALA A 124 -5.00 -9.59 -1.24
N GLU A 125 -4.89 -10.90 -1.48
CA GLU A 125 -4.63 -11.93 -0.47
C GLU A 125 -3.59 -12.94 -0.98
N GLU A 126 -3.09 -13.80 -0.10
CA GLU A 126 -2.21 -14.91 -0.48
C GLU A 126 -2.84 -15.80 -1.57
N VAL A 127 -2.09 -16.04 -2.65
CA VAL A 127 -2.57 -16.82 -3.79
C VAL A 127 -2.63 -18.31 -3.43
N GLN A 128 -3.81 -18.91 -3.58
CA GLN A 128 -4.03 -20.33 -3.35
C GLN A 128 -4.71 -20.96 -4.57
N ARG A 129 -4.22 -22.12 -5.01
CA ARG A 129 -4.74 -22.81 -6.19
C ARG A 129 -6.22 -23.13 -6.05
N GLY A 130 -7.02 -22.73 -7.04
CA GLY A 130 -8.46 -23.00 -7.08
C GLY A 130 -9.29 -22.19 -6.09
N VAL A 131 -8.69 -21.27 -5.33
CA VAL A 131 -9.37 -20.35 -4.43
C VAL A 131 -9.50 -19.00 -5.12
N GLU A 132 -10.73 -18.48 -5.21
CA GLU A 132 -10.98 -17.16 -5.78
C GLU A 132 -10.23 -16.07 -4.98
N ASN A 133 -9.66 -15.11 -5.69
CA ASN A 133 -8.93 -13.98 -5.14
C ASN A 133 -9.18 -12.73 -6.03
N LEU A 134 -8.65 -11.59 -5.64
CA LEU A 134 -8.77 -10.32 -6.35
C LEU A 134 -7.38 -9.86 -6.78
N LEU A 135 -7.19 -9.56 -8.06
CA LEU A 135 -6.03 -8.80 -8.53
C LEU A 135 -6.34 -7.31 -8.45
N ILE A 136 -5.38 -6.54 -7.98
CA ILE A 136 -5.43 -5.10 -7.86
C ILE A 136 -4.39 -4.52 -8.80
N CYS A 137 -4.81 -3.69 -9.74
CA CYS A 137 -3.95 -2.77 -10.48
C CYS A 137 -4.04 -1.41 -9.82
N PHE A 138 -3.00 -1.07 -9.06
CA PHE A 138 -2.88 0.22 -8.41
C PHE A 138 -2.13 1.16 -9.33
N VAL A 139 -2.80 2.24 -9.73
CA VAL A 139 -2.26 3.28 -10.60
C VAL A 139 -2.08 4.56 -9.77
N ASN A 140 -0.89 5.13 -9.73
CA ASN A 140 -0.54 6.21 -8.83
C ASN A 140 0.27 7.30 -9.54
N HIS A 141 0.41 8.46 -8.89
CA HIS A 141 1.22 9.60 -9.31
C HIS A 141 0.85 10.24 -10.66
N PHE A 142 -0.39 10.05 -11.13
CA PHE A 142 -0.80 10.59 -12.43
C PHE A 142 -1.51 11.94 -12.32
N TYR A 143 -1.37 12.76 -13.37
CA TYR A 143 -2.08 14.02 -13.51
C TYR A 143 -2.12 14.42 -15.00
N PRO A 144 -3.26 14.82 -15.58
CA PRO A 144 -4.58 15.09 -14.98
C PRO A 144 -5.33 13.80 -14.58
N PRO A 145 -6.52 13.87 -13.92
CA PRO A 145 -7.16 12.69 -13.33
C PRO A 145 -7.89 11.77 -14.32
N TYR A 146 -8.01 12.15 -15.59
CA TYR A 146 -8.60 11.26 -16.61
C TYR A 146 -7.58 10.20 -17.03
N ILE A 147 -7.94 8.94 -16.85
CA ILE A 147 -7.11 7.76 -17.15
C ILE A 147 -8.01 6.60 -17.55
N GLU A 148 -7.51 5.72 -18.41
CA GLU A 148 -8.20 4.50 -18.81
C GLU A 148 -7.39 3.27 -18.38
N VAL A 149 -8.08 2.28 -17.83
CA VAL A 149 -7.47 1.04 -17.32
C VAL A 149 -8.22 -0.15 -17.88
N SER A 150 -7.49 -1.07 -18.52
CA SER A 150 -8.05 -2.29 -19.12
C SER A 150 -7.29 -3.54 -18.66
N TRP A 151 -8.01 -4.67 -18.61
CA TRP A 151 -7.46 -5.95 -18.19
C TRP A 151 -7.42 -6.96 -19.33
N THR A 152 -6.41 -7.80 -19.35
CA THR A 152 -6.41 -9.02 -20.18
C THR A 152 -6.02 -10.24 -19.36
N LYS A 153 -6.53 -11.40 -19.79
CA LYS A 153 -6.13 -12.72 -19.33
C LYS A 153 -5.70 -13.54 -20.54
N ASN A 154 -4.47 -14.05 -20.54
CA ASN A 154 -3.88 -14.82 -21.63
C ASN A 154 -4.00 -14.08 -22.99
N GLY A 155 -3.83 -12.76 -22.97
CA GLY A 155 -3.94 -11.89 -24.15
C GLY A 155 -5.37 -11.53 -24.58
N HIS A 156 -6.40 -12.05 -23.91
CA HIS A 156 -7.80 -11.75 -24.23
C HIS A 156 -8.38 -10.70 -23.26
N PRO A 157 -9.12 -9.68 -23.75
CA PRO A 157 -9.75 -8.68 -22.89
C PRO A 157 -10.69 -9.30 -21.86
N VAL A 158 -10.66 -8.78 -20.63
CA VAL A 158 -11.56 -9.19 -19.54
C VAL A 158 -12.34 -7.97 -19.05
N SER A 159 -13.66 -8.13 -18.95
CA SER A 159 -14.57 -7.12 -18.37
C SER A 159 -15.42 -7.67 -17.24
N GLU A 160 -15.65 -8.97 -17.19
CA GLU A 160 -16.41 -9.61 -16.11
C GLU A 160 -15.58 -9.65 -14.82
N GLY A 161 -16.20 -9.28 -13.70
CA GLY A 161 -15.51 -9.20 -12.40
C GLY A 161 -14.51 -8.04 -12.28
N VAL A 162 -14.42 -7.17 -13.30
CA VAL A 162 -13.59 -5.96 -13.27
C VAL A 162 -14.36 -4.82 -12.61
N SER A 163 -13.70 -4.12 -11.69
CA SER A 163 -14.19 -2.91 -11.06
C SER A 163 -13.13 -1.81 -11.20
N LEU A 164 -13.59 -0.56 -11.32
CA LEU A 164 -12.72 0.62 -11.33
C LEU A 164 -13.23 1.56 -10.24
N SER A 165 -12.35 1.93 -9.31
CA SER A 165 -12.66 2.93 -8.30
C SER A 165 -12.75 4.31 -8.93
N ARG A 166 -13.27 5.28 -8.19
CA ARG A 166 -12.95 6.69 -8.50
C ARG A 166 -11.44 6.92 -8.37
N TYR A 167 -10.94 8.02 -8.93
CA TYR A 167 -9.60 8.48 -8.57
C TYR A 167 -9.64 9.18 -7.20
N TYR A 168 -8.53 9.11 -6.49
CA TYR A 168 -8.28 9.71 -5.19
C TYR A 168 -7.12 10.68 -5.31
N SER A 169 -7.16 11.75 -4.53
CA SER A 169 -6.08 12.73 -4.53
C SER A 169 -4.94 12.34 -3.60
N ASN A 170 -3.72 12.65 -4.04
CA ASN A 170 -2.50 12.58 -3.26
C ASN A 170 -2.11 13.95 -2.69
N ASP A 171 -1.24 13.95 -1.68
CA ASP A 171 -0.75 15.18 -1.04
C ASP A 171 0.16 16.02 -1.95
N ASP A 172 0.80 15.36 -2.93
CA ASP A 172 1.64 15.95 -3.98
C ASP A 172 0.85 16.52 -5.18
N LEU A 173 -0.49 16.59 -5.05
CA LEU A 173 -1.44 17.06 -6.06
C LEU A 173 -1.62 16.15 -7.28
N THR A 174 -1.02 14.95 -7.27
CA THR A 174 -1.31 13.91 -8.25
C THR A 174 -2.53 13.09 -7.81
N PHE A 175 -2.91 12.12 -8.65
CA PHE A 175 -4.03 11.22 -8.40
C PHE A 175 -3.57 9.77 -8.35
N ARG A 176 -4.41 8.96 -7.70
CA ARG A 176 -4.28 7.50 -7.65
C ARG A 176 -5.63 6.82 -7.87
N GLN A 177 -5.64 5.61 -8.39
CA GLN A 177 -6.87 4.86 -8.68
C GLN A 177 -6.61 3.37 -8.57
N PHE A 178 -7.64 2.61 -8.22
CA PHE A 178 -7.60 1.16 -8.14
C PHE A 178 -8.51 0.59 -9.22
N SER A 179 -7.97 -0.30 -10.06
CA SER A 179 -8.79 -1.24 -10.81
C SER A 179 -8.61 -2.62 -10.22
N THR A 180 -9.70 -3.36 -10.05
CA THR A 180 -9.66 -4.71 -9.49
C THR A 180 -10.32 -5.71 -10.43
N MET A 181 -9.89 -6.95 -10.38
CA MET A 181 -10.44 -8.03 -11.19
C MET A 181 -10.49 -9.32 -10.36
N THR A 182 -11.65 -9.95 -10.29
CA THR A 182 -11.78 -11.28 -9.67
C THR A 182 -11.14 -12.34 -10.53
N PHE A 183 -10.41 -13.27 -9.91
CA PHE A 183 -9.77 -14.37 -10.63
C PHE A 183 -9.67 -15.62 -9.75
N THR A 184 -9.63 -16.78 -10.40
CA THR A 184 -9.24 -18.03 -9.77
C THR A 184 -7.90 -18.45 -10.36
N PRO A 185 -6.82 -18.51 -9.58
CA PRO A 185 -5.48 -18.71 -10.08
C PRO A 185 -5.33 -20.13 -10.65
N ARG A 186 -4.78 -20.22 -11.86
CA ARG A 186 -4.36 -21.47 -12.51
C ARG A 186 -2.93 -21.34 -13.00
N GLU A 187 -2.20 -22.45 -13.00
CA GLU A 187 -0.82 -22.50 -13.47
C GLU A 187 -0.75 -22.15 -14.95
N GLY A 188 0.17 -21.26 -15.33
CA GLY A 188 0.33 -20.75 -16.69
C GLY A 188 -0.65 -19.64 -17.11
N ASP A 189 -1.58 -19.22 -16.25
CA ASP A 189 -2.39 -18.03 -16.54
C ASP A 189 -1.53 -16.76 -16.43
N ILE A 190 -1.62 -15.88 -17.42
CA ILE A 190 -0.96 -14.58 -17.46
C ILE A 190 -2.04 -13.51 -17.42
N TYR A 191 -1.91 -12.58 -16.48
CA TYR A 191 -2.82 -11.44 -16.33
C TYR A 191 -2.08 -10.15 -16.65
N SER A 192 -2.75 -9.18 -17.26
CA SER A 192 -2.16 -7.86 -17.47
C SER A 192 -3.14 -6.74 -17.25
N CYS A 193 -2.61 -5.61 -16.77
CA CYS A 193 -3.30 -4.34 -16.63
C CYS A 193 -2.61 -3.34 -17.56
N THR A 194 -3.39 -2.71 -18.44
CA THR A 194 -2.90 -1.68 -19.37
C THR A 194 -3.51 -0.35 -19.00
N VAL A 195 -2.64 0.66 -18.88
CA VAL A 195 -2.97 2.01 -18.46
C VAL A 195 -2.73 2.98 -19.61
N GLU A 196 -3.75 3.74 -19.98
CA GLU A 196 -3.67 4.83 -20.96
C GLU A 196 -3.89 6.18 -20.28
N HIS A 197 -3.01 7.14 -20.56
CA HIS A 197 -3.05 8.45 -19.92
C HIS A 197 -2.43 9.50 -20.84
N SER A 198 -2.91 10.76 -20.76
CA SER A 198 -2.48 11.85 -21.65
C SER A 198 -1.03 12.32 -21.45
N ALA A 199 -0.37 11.87 -20.37
CA ALA A 199 1.05 12.08 -20.09
C ALA A 199 1.94 10.92 -20.57
N LEU A 200 1.36 9.84 -21.10
CA LEU A 200 2.10 8.72 -21.69
C LEU A 200 2.17 8.86 -23.22
N GLU A 201 3.34 8.61 -23.80
CA GLU A 201 3.48 8.49 -25.25
C GLU A 201 2.83 7.21 -25.79
N THR A 202 2.89 6.13 -25.00
CA THR A 202 2.28 4.84 -25.30
C THR A 202 1.66 4.24 -24.05
N PRO A 203 0.57 3.46 -24.16
CA PRO A 203 -0.01 2.72 -23.04
C PRO A 203 1.04 1.91 -22.27
N THR A 204 0.94 1.91 -20.94
CA THR A 204 1.84 1.13 -20.08
C THR A 204 1.14 -0.15 -19.65
N THR A 205 1.74 -1.30 -19.93
CA THR A 205 1.21 -2.62 -19.52
C THR A 205 2.06 -3.20 -18.40
N ARG A 206 1.40 -3.70 -17.35
CA ARG A 206 1.99 -4.53 -16.30
C ARG A 206 1.48 -5.95 -16.44
N ILE A 207 2.36 -6.91 -16.18
CA ILE A 207 2.08 -8.34 -16.30
C ILE A 207 2.22 -8.96 -14.92
N TRP A 208 1.30 -9.86 -14.58
CA TRP A 208 1.33 -10.60 -13.34
C TRP A 208 0.98 -12.07 -13.62
N GLU A 209 1.73 -12.95 -12.97
CA GLU A 209 1.60 -14.40 -13.10
C GLU A 209 1.45 -15.01 -11.70
N PRO A 210 0.55 -15.98 -11.50
CA PRO A 210 0.44 -16.68 -10.23
C PRO A 210 1.71 -17.48 -9.92
N ASP A 211 2.37 -17.13 -8.82
CA ASP A 211 3.46 -17.93 -8.24
C ASP A 211 2.89 -18.98 -7.29
N PHE A 212 2.85 -20.24 -7.75
CA PHE A 212 2.53 -21.41 -6.93
C PHE A 212 3.81 -22.11 -6.50
N SER A 213 4.65 -21.47 -5.70
CA SER A 213 5.91 -22.02 -5.22
C SER A 213 5.80 -23.51 -4.81
N HIS A 214 6.19 -24.41 -5.71
CA HIS A 214 6.34 -25.84 -5.51
C HIS A 214 7.54 -26.32 -6.33
N HIS A 215 8.35 -27.16 -5.68
CA HIS A 215 9.58 -27.73 -6.21
C HIS A 215 9.25 -28.67 -7.37
N SER A 216 9.51 -28.28 -8.62
CA SER A 216 9.88 -29.22 -9.70
C SER A 216 10.24 -28.53 -11.01
N HIS A 217 11.50 -28.77 -11.39
CA HIS A 217 12.11 -28.84 -12.71
C HIS A 217 11.24 -28.64 -13.96
N GLY A 218 11.53 -27.56 -14.69
CA GLY A 218 11.30 -27.40 -16.12
C GLY A 218 11.96 -26.09 -16.62
N PRO A 219 12.62 -26.06 -17.79
CA PRO A 219 13.13 -24.83 -18.35
C PRO A 219 12.02 -24.14 -19.15
N ASP A 220 11.45 -23.06 -18.61
CA ASP A 220 10.46 -22.27 -19.35
C ASP A 220 11.14 -21.26 -20.29
N VAL A 221 10.68 -21.30 -21.54
CA VAL A 221 11.10 -20.46 -22.66
C VAL A 221 10.23 -19.20 -22.66
N PHE A 222 10.83 -18.04 -22.39
CA PHE A 222 10.13 -16.75 -22.53
C PHE A 222 9.95 -16.40 -24.00
N CYS A 223 8.70 -16.35 -24.47
CA CYS A 223 8.34 -15.72 -25.74
C CYS A 223 7.82 -14.30 -25.47
N GLY A 224 8.64 -13.30 -25.78
CA GLY A 224 8.18 -11.92 -25.87
C GLY A 224 7.25 -11.76 -27.08
N VAL A 225 5.98 -11.45 -26.82
CA VAL A 225 5.07 -10.96 -27.85
C VAL A 225 4.53 -9.62 -27.40
N GLY A 226 5.15 -8.56 -27.91
CA GLY A 226 4.57 -7.23 -27.94
C GLY A 226 3.54 -7.17 -29.05
N LEU A 227 2.32 -6.76 -28.72
CA LEU A 227 1.35 -6.30 -29.71
C LEU A 227 0.82 -4.95 -29.24
N ALA A 228 1.37 -3.89 -29.85
CA ALA A 228 0.79 -2.58 -29.86
C ALA A 228 -0.19 -2.48 -31.03
N PHE A 229 -1.46 -2.20 -30.74
CA PHE A 229 -2.39 -1.59 -31.68
C PHE A 229 -3.27 -0.63 -30.87
N GLY A 230 -3.06 0.67 -31.10
CA GLY A 230 -3.91 1.72 -30.55
C GLY A 230 -5.14 1.98 -31.43
N LEU A 231 -6.08 2.78 -30.89
CA LEU A 231 -6.80 3.85 -31.59
C LEU A 231 -7.59 4.71 -30.56
N ILE A 232 -7.05 5.91 -30.34
CA ILE A 232 -7.71 7.22 -30.12
C ILE A 232 -8.78 7.37 -29.03
N GLY A 233 -8.43 8.23 -28.07
CA GLY A 233 -9.36 9.05 -27.29
C GLY A 233 -8.65 10.17 -26.54
N VAL A 234 -8.07 11.16 -27.24
CA VAL A 234 -7.52 12.36 -26.58
C VAL A 234 -8.70 13.17 -26.02
N ALA A 235 -9.00 12.99 -24.74
CA ALA A 235 -9.87 13.91 -24.02
C ALA A 235 -9.15 15.26 -23.88
N ALA A 236 -9.85 16.29 -24.35
CA ALA A 236 -9.35 17.64 -24.58
C ALA A 236 -8.96 18.39 -23.30
N ASP A 237 -7.94 19.25 -23.44
CA ASP A 237 -7.51 20.37 -22.61
C ASP A 237 -8.38 20.67 -21.37
N ALA A 238 -7.96 20.20 -20.19
CA ALA A 238 -8.67 20.47 -18.93
C ALA A 238 -7.76 21.23 -17.94
N PHE A 239 -7.84 22.57 -17.96
CA PHE A 239 -7.26 23.36 -16.87
C PHE A 239 -7.92 23.01 -15.54
N PHE A 240 -7.09 22.82 -14.51
CA PHE A 240 -7.52 22.40 -13.20
C PHE A 240 -7.11 23.41 -12.13
N ILE A 241 -8.11 23.89 -11.37
CA ILE A 241 -7.88 24.54 -10.08
C ILE A 241 -8.09 23.55 -8.98
N TYR A 242 -7.16 23.60 -8.02
CA TYR A 242 -7.17 22.76 -6.85
C TYR A 242 -7.09 23.63 -5.60
N GLY A 243 -8.15 23.62 -4.82
CA GLY A 243 -8.24 24.26 -3.51
C GLY A 243 -8.02 23.23 -2.40
N LEU A 244 -7.13 23.53 -1.46
CA LEU A 244 -6.83 22.68 -0.32
C LEU A 244 -7.06 23.45 0.97
N ILE A 245 -7.95 22.93 1.81
CA ILE A 245 -8.14 23.44 3.17
C ILE A 245 -7.53 22.41 4.11
N ARG A 246 -6.40 22.75 4.73
CA ARG A 246 -5.63 21.84 5.58
C ARG A 246 -5.76 22.21 7.05
N CYS A 247 -5.96 21.19 7.85
CA CYS A 247 -5.91 21.21 9.29
C CYS A 247 -4.81 20.23 9.71
N GLN A 248 -3.62 20.77 9.98
CA GLN A 248 -2.45 20.00 10.41
C GLN A 248 -2.35 20.06 11.93
N PHE A 249 -2.16 18.92 12.59
CA PHE A 249 -2.11 18.89 14.05
C PHE A 249 -1.26 17.74 14.60
N THR A 250 -0.58 18.01 15.71
CA THR A 250 0.09 16.99 16.54
C THR A 250 -0.60 16.80 17.90
N SER A 251 -1.43 17.79 18.29
CA SER A 251 -2.24 17.80 19.50
C SER A 251 -3.40 18.80 19.34
N THR A 252 -4.26 18.91 20.35
CA THR A 252 -5.34 19.93 20.36
C THR A 252 -4.82 21.36 20.52
N GLN A 253 -3.55 21.55 20.90
CA GLN A 253 -2.94 22.86 21.12
C GLN A 253 -2.02 23.28 19.97
N ASP A 254 -1.47 22.29 19.26
CA ASP A 254 -0.58 22.49 18.12
C ASP A 254 -1.35 22.19 16.83
N VAL A 255 -1.96 23.24 16.29
CA VAL A 255 -2.83 23.21 15.11
C VAL A 255 -2.39 24.31 14.15
N VAL A 256 -2.22 23.94 12.88
CA VAL A 256 -1.95 24.88 11.79
C VAL A 256 -3.06 24.75 10.75
N TYR A 257 -3.71 25.87 10.45
CA TYR A 257 -4.77 25.96 9.46
C TYR A 257 -4.28 26.67 8.20
N LEU A 258 -4.44 26.03 7.04
CA LEU A 258 -4.04 26.55 5.73
C LEU A 258 -5.22 26.51 4.77
N GLU A 259 -5.39 27.56 3.98
CA GLU A 259 -6.19 27.52 2.75
C GLU A 259 -5.27 27.79 1.59
N GLN A 260 -5.15 26.86 0.65
CA GLN A 260 -4.17 26.94 -0.44
C GLN A 260 -4.87 26.78 -1.79
N ILE A 261 -4.51 27.63 -2.74
CA ILE A 261 -5.07 27.61 -4.09
C ILE A 261 -3.93 27.32 -5.06
N TYR A 262 -4.08 26.21 -5.78
CA TYR A 262 -3.19 25.79 -6.84
C TYR A 262 -3.90 25.96 -8.18
N PHE A 263 -3.17 26.48 -9.15
CA PHE A 263 -3.60 26.52 -10.54
C PHE A 263 -2.54 25.79 -11.35
N ASN A 264 -2.94 24.72 -12.05
CA ASN A 264 -2.04 23.89 -12.84
C ASN A 264 -0.81 23.42 -12.02
N LYS A 265 -1.09 22.73 -10.89
CA LYS A 265 -0.15 22.30 -9.84
C LYS A 265 0.72 23.38 -9.17
N LYS A 266 0.56 24.67 -9.52
CA LYS A 266 1.37 25.76 -8.96
C LYS A 266 0.60 26.51 -7.88
N LEU A 267 1.17 26.61 -6.68
CA LEU A 267 0.59 27.41 -5.58
C LEU A 267 0.57 28.89 -5.97
N ILE A 268 -0.61 29.46 -6.13
CA ILE A 268 -0.79 30.86 -6.55
C ILE A 268 -1.17 31.78 -5.39
N GLY A 269 -1.74 31.24 -4.31
CA GLY A 269 -2.03 32.00 -3.10
C GLY A 269 -2.46 31.11 -1.93
N GLN A 270 -2.33 31.63 -0.71
CA GLN A 270 -2.73 30.92 0.49
C GLN A 270 -3.12 31.83 1.66
N TYR A 271 -3.94 31.33 2.58
CA TYR A 271 -3.99 31.78 3.97
C TYR A 271 -3.13 30.84 4.84
N ASN A 272 -2.42 31.41 5.80
CA ASN A 272 -1.65 30.63 6.77
C ASN A 272 -1.93 31.17 8.19
N SER A 273 -2.45 30.32 9.08
CA SER A 273 -2.85 30.76 10.42
C SER A 273 -1.68 31.14 11.33
N SER A 274 -0.51 30.50 11.16
CA SER A 274 0.74 30.90 11.84
C SER A 274 1.18 32.31 11.45
N LEU A 275 0.90 32.75 10.22
CA LEU A 275 1.13 34.12 9.76
C LEU A 275 -0.04 35.07 10.03
N GLY A 276 -1.24 34.53 10.25
CA GLY A 276 -2.49 35.27 10.43
C GLY A 276 -2.93 36.10 9.22
N LYS A 277 -2.47 35.77 8.01
CA LYS A 277 -2.71 36.56 6.79
C LYS A 277 -2.70 35.75 5.50
N PHE A 278 -3.29 36.34 4.47
CA PHE A 278 -3.22 35.86 3.09
C PHE A 278 -1.90 36.27 2.42
N VAL A 279 -1.37 35.40 1.56
CA VAL A 279 -0.15 35.60 0.77
C VAL A 279 -0.42 35.20 -0.67
N GLY A 280 -0.11 36.08 -1.63
CA GLY A 280 -0.17 35.79 -3.06
C GLY A 280 1.22 35.61 -3.66
N TYR A 281 1.38 34.64 -4.57
CA TYR A 281 2.66 34.33 -5.22
C TYR A 281 2.75 34.86 -6.66
N LYS A 282 1.62 35.13 -7.30
CA LYS A 282 1.52 35.74 -8.63
C LYS A 282 1.16 37.22 -8.51
N LYS A 283 1.44 38.01 -9.55
CA LYS A 283 1.13 39.46 -9.57
C LYS A 283 -0.35 39.73 -9.29
N TYR A 284 -1.24 38.96 -9.90
CA TYR A 284 -2.70 39.12 -9.74
C TYR A 284 -3.18 38.62 -8.36
N THR A 285 -2.63 37.51 -7.84
CA THR A 285 -3.00 37.02 -6.50
C THR A 285 -2.44 37.84 -5.35
N LYS A 286 -1.29 38.53 -5.54
CA LYS A 286 -0.78 39.51 -4.55
C LYS A 286 -1.78 40.62 -4.28
N LYS A 287 -2.36 41.19 -5.34
CA LYS A 287 -3.41 42.23 -5.22
C LYS A 287 -4.64 41.71 -4.48
N VAL A 288 -5.05 40.47 -4.77
CA VAL A 288 -6.17 39.82 -4.08
C VAL A 288 -5.86 39.63 -2.59
N ALA A 289 -4.67 39.11 -2.26
CA ALA A 289 -4.24 38.93 -0.88
C ALA A 289 -4.19 40.25 -0.10
N ASP A 290 -3.67 41.33 -0.69
CA ASP A 290 -3.62 42.65 -0.07
C ASP A 290 -5.02 43.18 0.27
N ASN A 291 -5.99 42.94 -0.63
CA ASN A 291 -7.39 43.34 -0.40
C ASN A 291 -8.06 42.49 0.68
N LEU A 292 -7.83 41.17 0.68
CA LEU A 292 -8.35 40.27 1.71
C LEU A 292 -7.80 40.61 3.11
N ASN A 293 -6.50 40.92 3.19
CA ASN A 293 -5.84 41.30 4.44
C ASN A 293 -6.33 42.64 5.02
N LYS A 294 -6.89 43.53 4.18
CA LYS A 294 -7.52 44.78 4.64
C LYS A 294 -8.94 44.59 5.15
N ASN A 295 -9.55 43.42 4.95
CA ASN A 295 -10.93 43.13 5.35
C ASN A 295 -10.98 42.40 6.70
N PRO A 296 -11.35 43.07 7.82
CA PRO A 296 -11.36 42.45 9.14
C PRO A 296 -12.37 41.30 9.26
N SER A 297 -13.46 41.34 8.48
CA SER A 297 -14.47 40.28 8.48
C SER A 297 -13.90 38.98 7.91
N MET A 298 -13.07 39.06 6.86
CA MET A 298 -12.43 37.89 6.27
C MET A 298 -11.42 37.28 7.24
N LEU A 299 -10.51 38.07 7.81
CA LEU A 299 -9.56 37.57 8.81
C LEU A 299 -10.26 37.00 10.07
N LYS A 300 -11.41 37.56 10.46
CA LYS A 300 -12.23 36.99 11.54
C LYS A 300 -12.85 35.65 11.16
N GLN A 301 -13.24 35.47 9.89
CA GLN A 301 -13.73 34.19 9.40
C GLN A 301 -12.64 33.13 9.39
N GLU A 302 -11.41 33.48 8.98
CA GLU A 302 -10.29 32.53 8.99
C GLU A 302 -9.93 32.04 10.39
N ARG A 303 -9.91 32.94 11.39
CA ARG A 303 -9.73 32.54 12.80
C ARG A 303 -10.84 31.60 13.29
N LYS A 304 -12.07 31.76 12.81
CA LYS A 304 -13.16 30.81 13.12
C LYS A 304 -12.98 29.47 12.43
N ASN A 305 -12.41 29.44 11.22
CA ASN A 305 -12.13 28.19 10.52
C ASN A 305 -11.01 27.42 11.21
N GLU A 306 -9.95 28.11 11.64
CA GLU A 306 -8.89 27.56 12.49
C GLU A 306 -9.45 26.99 13.81
N GLU A 307 -10.33 27.73 14.50
CA GLU A 307 -10.99 27.24 15.71
C GLU A 307 -11.80 25.96 15.47
N LYS A 308 -12.55 25.91 14.36
CA LYS A 308 -13.30 24.71 13.98
C LYS A 308 -12.36 23.54 13.73
N CYS A 309 -11.26 23.75 13.01
CA CYS A 309 -10.22 22.75 12.81
C CYS A 309 -9.74 22.20 14.17
N ARG A 310 -9.41 23.08 15.13
CA ARG A 310 -9.01 22.70 16.48
C ARG A 310 -10.06 21.89 17.25
N ILE A 311 -11.33 22.31 17.19
CA ILE A 311 -12.43 21.64 17.91
C ILE A 311 -12.65 20.20 17.43
N HIS A 312 -12.36 19.87 16.16
CA HIS A 312 -12.56 18.53 15.62
C HIS A 312 -11.37 17.58 15.83
N VAL A 313 -10.22 18.06 16.31
CA VAL A 313 -9.03 17.24 16.58
C VAL A 313 -9.32 16.05 17.52
N PRO A 314 -10.05 16.19 18.65
CA PRO A 314 -10.36 15.05 19.52
C PRO A 314 -11.18 13.97 18.82
N LEU A 315 -12.13 14.36 17.96
CA LEU A 315 -12.93 13.41 17.19
C LEU A 315 -12.04 12.64 16.20
N ALA A 316 -11.12 13.33 15.51
CA ALA A 316 -10.17 12.68 14.62
C ALA A 316 -9.32 11.63 15.37
N TYR A 317 -8.76 11.96 16.54
CA TYR A 317 -8.03 10.97 17.34
C TYR A 317 -8.90 9.79 17.77
N TYR A 318 -10.13 10.03 18.20
CA TYR A 318 -11.05 8.96 18.59
C TYR A 318 -11.33 7.98 17.45
N VAL A 319 -11.56 8.50 16.24
CA VAL A 319 -11.92 7.69 15.07
C VAL A 319 -10.72 6.94 14.52
N PHE A 320 -9.60 7.64 14.31
CA PHE A 320 -8.45 7.10 13.58
C PHE A 320 -7.39 6.44 14.48
N SER A 321 -7.62 6.36 15.79
CA SER A 321 -6.77 5.56 16.70
C SER A 321 -7.09 4.07 16.70
N LYS A 322 -8.19 3.65 16.07
CA LYS A 322 -8.51 2.23 15.93
C LYS A 322 -7.51 1.55 15.02
N THR A 323 -7.29 0.26 15.25
CA THR A 323 -6.30 -0.53 14.53
C THR A 323 -6.90 -1.85 14.05
N VAL A 324 -6.35 -2.39 12.96
CA VAL A 324 -6.64 -3.73 12.45
C VAL A 324 -5.33 -4.50 12.48
N GLU A 325 -5.36 -5.64 13.16
CA GLU A 325 -4.20 -6.50 13.30
C GLU A 325 -3.86 -7.21 11.97
N PRO A 326 -2.59 -7.19 11.52
CA PRO A 326 -2.19 -7.95 10.34
C PRO A 326 -2.23 -9.45 10.58
N TYR A 327 -2.46 -10.19 9.49
CA TYR A 327 -2.07 -11.60 9.44
C TYR A 327 -0.79 -11.76 8.60
N VAL A 328 0.01 -12.78 8.93
CA VAL A 328 1.34 -12.97 8.32
C VAL A 328 1.44 -14.35 7.67
N ARG A 329 2.03 -14.40 6.48
CA ARG A 329 2.36 -15.62 5.75
C ARG A 329 3.85 -15.65 5.45
N LEU A 330 4.48 -16.77 5.81
CA LEU A 330 5.86 -17.06 5.44
C LEU A 330 5.89 -18.10 4.33
N ARG A 331 6.64 -17.83 3.27
CA ARG A 331 6.88 -18.77 2.16
C ARG A 331 8.33 -18.70 1.69
N SER A 332 8.75 -19.71 0.94
CA SER A 332 10.04 -19.73 0.23
C SER A 332 9.80 -19.75 -1.27
N ALA A 333 10.61 -18.98 -2.00
CA ALA A 333 10.69 -19.04 -3.46
C ALA A 333 12.10 -19.49 -3.87
N GLU A 334 12.18 -20.42 -4.84
CA GLU A 334 13.44 -20.85 -5.44
C GLU A 334 13.72 -20.02 -6.70
N LEU A 335 14.88 -19.37 -6.77
CA LEU A 335 15.35 -18.75 -8.01
C LEU A 335 15.87 -19.85 -8.94
N ILE A 336 15.39 -19.88 -10.19
CA ILE A 336 15.65 -20.90 -11.21
C ILE A 336 17.16 -20.95 -11.55
N SER A 337 17.95 -21.72 -10.79
CA SER A 337 19.25 -22.31 -11.16
C SER A 337 19.93 -22.91 -9.92
N SER A 338 20.58 -24.07 -10.07
CA SER A 338 21.14 -24.96 -9.04
C SER A 338 22.28 -24.38 -8.16
N ARG A 339 22.44 -23.06 -8.08
CA ARG A 339 23.47 -22.36 -7.28
C ARG A 339 22.99 -21.04 -6.64
N HIS A 340 21.71 -20.69 -6.66
CA HIS A 340 21.22 -19.41 -6.13
C HIS A 340 20.61 -19.52 -4.72
N PRO A 341 20.67 -18.43 -3.91
CA PRO A 341 20.06 -18.36 -2.59
C PRO A 341 18.53 -18.58 -2.64
N ILE A 342 18.00 -19.27 -1.65
CA ILE A 342 16.56 -19.41 -1.42
C ILE A 342 16.05 -18.05 -0.95
N VAL A 343 14.95 -17.55 -1.50
CA VAL A 343 14.34 -16.31 -1.01
C VAL A 343 13.24 -16.66 -0.02
N LEU A 344 13.33 -16.14 1.20
CA LEU A 344 12.25 -16.21 2.19
C LEU A 344 11.40 -14.96 2.09
N ILE A 345 10.08 -15.13 2.14
CA ILE A 345 9.13 -14.05 1.93
C ILE A 345 8.21 -13.98 3.14
N CYS A 346 8.16 -12.80 3.76
CA CYS A 346 7.23 -12.47 4.83
C CYS A 346 6.19 -11.50 4.28
N SER A 347 5.03 -12.05 3.96
CA SER A 347 3.88 -11.28 3.50
C SER A 347 3.00 -10.91 4.68
N VAL A 348 2.76 -9.61 4.87
CA VAL A 348 1.95 -9.06 5.95
C VAL A 348 0.75 -8.38 5.34
N TYR A 349 -0.44 -8.86 5.65
CA TYR A 349 -1.67 -8.48 4.96
C TYR A 349 -2.70 -7.84 5.90
N ASN A 350 -3.58 -7.04 5.32
CA ASN A 350 -4.81 -6.52 5.89
C ASN A 350 -4.67 -5.76 7.22
N PHE A 351 -3.62 -4.94 7.34
CA PHE A 351 -3.40 -4.11 8.53
C PHE A 351 -3.84 -2.66 8.36
N TYR A 352 -4.14 -2.02 9.48
CA TYR A 352 -4.38 -0.59 9.59
C TYR A 352 -3.94 -0.08 10.97
N PRO A 353 -3.26 1.08 11.09
CA PRO A 353 -2.90 2.02 10.03
C PRO A 353 -1.70 1.56 9.17
N LYS A 354 -1.40 2.30 8.10
CA LYS A 354 -0.31 1.98 7.16
C LYS A 354 1.10 1.85 7.78
N ASN A 355 1.34 2.50 8.93
CA ASN A 355 2.67 2.50 9.53
C ASN A 355 2.97 1.13 10.17
N ILE A 356 3.89 0.38 9.58
CA ILE A 356 4.32 -0.94 10.04
C ILE A 356 5.85 -1.06 9.93
N ARG A 357 6.45 -1.96 10.71
CA ARG A 357 7.86 -2.34 10.54
C ARG A 357 7.99 -3.85 10.49
N VAL A 358 8.67 -4.34 9.46
CA VAL A 358 8.96 -5.76 9.25
C VAL A 358 10.47 -5.95 9.30
N THR A 359 10.95 -6.83 10.17
CA THR A 359 12.38 -7.06 10.38
C THR A 359 12.67 -8.55 10.35
N TRP A 360 13.66 -8.97 9.55
CA TRP A 360 14.17 -10.33 9.62
C TRP A 360 15.20 -10.46 10.75
N LEU A 361 15.03 -11.50 11.57
CA LEU A 361 15.98 -11.88 12.60
C LEU A 361 16.63 -13.22 12.22
N ARG A 362 17.95 -13.32 12.39
CA ARG A 362 18.71 -14.57 12.27
C ARG A 362 19.38 -14.86 13.59
N ASN A 363 18.95 -15.91 14.27
CA ASN A 363 19.35 -16.27 15.63
C ASN A 363 19.15 -15.11 16.62
N GLY A 364 18.06 -14.34 16.45
CA GLY A 364 17.73 -13.19 17.29
C GLY A 364 18.35 -11.86 16.84
N GLU A 365 19.33 -11.87 15.94
CA GLU A 365 20.00 -10.65 15.46
C GLU A 365 19.35 -10.10 14.18
N PRO A 366 19.07 -8.79 14.09
CA PRO A 366 18.42 -8.18 12.94
C PRO A 366 19.28 -8.23 11.67
N ARG A 367 18.61 -8.34 10.52
CA ARG A 367 19.22 -8.36 9.18
C ARG A 367 18.71 -7.20 8.33
N THR A 368 19.64 -6.56 7.62
CA THR A 368 19.36 -5.42 6.75
C THR A 368 20.05 -5.48 5.38
N SER A 369 21.21 -6.15 5.26
CA SER A 369 21.99 -6.19 4.01
C SER A 369 21.36 -7.05 2.91
N ASP A 370 20.62 -8.08 3.31
CA ASP A 370 20.12 -9.14 2.42
C ASP A 370 18.59 -9.08 2.31
N VAL A 371 18.00 -7.94 2.69
CA VAL A 371 16.55 -7.75 2.80
C VAL A 371 16.08 -6.70 1.81
N THR A 372 15.04 -7.03 1.07
CA THR A 372 14.30 -6.08 0.23
C THR A 372 12.83 -6.06 0.64
N PHE A 373 12.11 -5.00 0.27
CA PHE A 373 10.69 -4.83 0.57
C PHE A 373 9.96 -4.37 -0.69
N THR A 374 8.69 -4.72 -0.80
CA THR A 374 7.77 -3.95 -1.65
C THR A 374 7.51 -2.60 -0.98
N ASP A 375 7.07 -1.63 -1.77
CA ASP A 375 6.38 -0.46 -1.22
C ASP A 375 5.13 -0.91 -0.45
N GLU A 376 4.60 -0.06 0.45
CA GLU A 376 3.33 -0.33 1.10
C GLU A 376 2.19 -0.32 0.06
N LEU A 377 1.48 -1.44 -0.05
CA LEU A 377 0.44 -1.64 -1.05
C LEU A 377 -0.94 -1.42 -0.40
N ALA A 378 -1.74 -0.52 -0.96
CA ALA A 378 -3.09 -0.23 -0.46
C ALA A 378 -4.13 -1.18 -1.10
N ASN A 379 -5.04 -1.74 -0.31
CA ASN A 379 -6.03 -2.68 -0.82
C ASN A 379 -7.33 -2.01 -1.34
N GLY A 380 -7.35 -0.67 -1.42
CA GLY A 380 -8.54 0.09 -1.82
C GLY A 380 -9.67 0.12 -0.79
N ASN A 381 -9.48 -0.52 0.37
CA ASN A 381 -10.44 -0.63 1.48
C ASN A 381 -9.85 -0.09 2.82
N TRP A 382 -8.81 0.75 2.72
CA TRP A 382 -7.99 1.30 3.82
C TRP A 382 -7.18 0.27 4.59
N LEU A 383 -7.17 -0.99 4.15
CA LEU A 383 -6.21 -1.97 4.63
C LEU A 383 -4.98 -1.96 3.72
N TYR A 384 -3.87 -2.35 4.30
CA TYR A 384 -2.56 -2.32 3.65
C TYR A 384 -1.95 -3.72 3.67
N GLN A 385 -1.02 -3.94 2.74
CA GLN A 385 -0.14 -5.09 2.73
C GLN A 385 1.31 -4.67 2.42
N ILE A 386 2.28 -5.45 2.89
CA ILE A 386 3.71 -5.26 2.60
C ILE A 386 4.38 -6.63 2.56
N HIS A 387 5.34 -6.80 1.65
CA HIS A 387 6.10 -8.05 1.51
C HIS A 387 7.58 -7.79 1.68
N SER A 388 8.21 -8.51 2.61
CA SER A 388 9.66 -8.48 2.82
C SER A 388 10.31 -9.75 2.29
N HIS A 389 11.38 -9.60 1.54
CA HIS A 389 12.13 -10.69 0.94
C HIS A 389 13.53 -10.75 1.58
N LEU A 390 13.96 -11.94 1.99
CA LEU A 390 15.29 -12.20 2.53
C LEU A 390 16.00 -13.19 1.62
N GLU A 391 17.13 -12.77 1.04
CA GLU A 391 18.05 -13.70 0.40
C GLU A 391 18.72 -14.58 1.47
N TYR A 392 18.48 -15.87 1.38
CA TYR A 392 18.79 -16.82 2.44
C TYR A 392 19.59 -18.00 1.91
N THR A 393 20.70 -18.30 2.61
CA THR A 393 21.46 -19.54 2.44
C THR A 393 21.35 -20.35 3.73
N PRO A 394 20.73 -21.54 3.69
CA PRO A 394 20.53 -22.37 4.86
C PRO A 394 21.83 -22.76 5.57
N ARG A 395 21.82 -22.68 6.90
CA ARG A 395 22.85 -23.13 7.82
C ARG A 395 22.23 -24.06 8.85
N LEU A 396 22.97 -25.10 9.23
CA LEU A 396 22.47 -26.09 10.17
C LEU A 396 22.14 -25.46 11.52
N GLY A 397 20.93 -25.71 12.03
CA GLY A 397 20.49 -25.28 13.36
C GLY A 397 20.22 -23.78 13.49
N GLU A 398 20.11 -23.04 12.40
CA GLU A 398 19.76 -21.63 12.48
C GLU A 398 18.26 -21.39 12.62
N LYS A 399 17.93 -20.28 13.25
CA LYS A 399 16.57 -19.80 13.44
C LYS A 399 16.38 -18.50 12.65
N ILE A 400 15.47 -18.53 11.69
CA ILE A 400 15.04 -17.34 10.95
C ILE A 400 13.65 -16.95 11.42
N THR A 401 13.45 -15.68 11.71
CA THR A 401 12.18 -15.14 12.22
C THR A 401 11.84 -13.85 11.50
N CYS A 402 10.60 -13.71 11.04
CA CYS A 402 10.04 -12.43 10.64
C CYS A 402 9.40 -11.76 11.88
N MET A 403 9.93 -10.61 12.29
CA MET A 403 9.39 -9.81 13.39
C MET A 403 8.57 -8.65 12.82
N VAL A 404 7.34 -8.49 13.31
CA VAL A 404 6.41 -7.44 12.86
C VAL A 404 6.03 -6.54 14.02
N GLU A 405 6.25 -5.24 13.84
CA GLU A 405 5.83 -4.18 14.75
C GLU A 405 4.72 -3.35 14.09
N HIS A 406 3.57 -3.28 14.75
CA HIS A 406 2.40 -2.57 14.25
C HIS A 406 1.60 -2.01 15.44
N ALA A 407 0.89 -0.90 15.24
CA ALA A 407 0.16 -0.21 16.31
C ALA A 407 -0.96 -1.05 16.96
N SER A 408 -1.39 -2.14 16.32
CA SER A 408 -2.34 -3.10 16.90
C SER A 408 -1.72 -3.99 17.97
N PHE A 409 -0.40 -4.09 18.02
CA PHE A 409 0.31 -4.97 18.95
C PHE A 409 0.79 -4.20 20.18
N LYS A 410 0.72 -4.85 21.35
CA LYS A 410 1.37 -4.34 22.57
C LYS A 410 2.89 -4.54 22.52
N ASP A 411 3.30 -5.68 21.96
CA ASP A 411 4.70 -6.10 21.81
C ASP A 411 4.90 -6.65 20.39
N PRO A 412 6.11 -6.55 19.81
CA PRO A 412 6.40 -7.10 18.49
C PRO A 412 6.01 -8.58 18.37
N LYS A 413 5.39 -8.98 17.25
CA LYS A 413 5.08 -10.39 16.97
C LYS A 413 6.19 -11.05 16.18
N HIS A 414 6.52 -12.29 16.53
CA HIS A 414 7.59 -13.07 15.94
C HIS A 414 7.01 -14.30 15.22
N TYR A 415 7.34 -14.44 13.94
CA TYR A 415 6.91 -15.54 13.08
C TYR A 415 8.15 -16.32 12.63
N ASP A 416 8.31 -17.53 13.16
CA ASP A 416 9.47 -18.37 12.89
C ASP A 416 9.30 -19.10 11.54
N TRP A 417 10.33 -19.05 10.70
CA TRP A 417 10.39 -19.83 9.48
C TRP A 417 10.60 -21.30 9.81
N ASP A 418 9.67 -22.16 9.36
CA ASP A 418 9.85 -23.60 9.39
C ASP A 418 10.29 -24.09 8.01
N PRO A 419 11.54 -24.57 7.84
CA PRO A 419 12.02 -25.06 6.56
C PRO A 419 11.32 -26.33 6.08
N MET A 420 10.42 -26.94 6.86
CA MET A 420 9.65 -28.11 6.43
C MET A 420 8.19 -28.06 6.91
N PRO A 421 7.21 -27.88 5.99
CA PRO A 421 5.79 -27.93 6.33
C PRO A 421 5.40 -29.24 7.02
N GLU A 422 4.46 -29.22 7.97
CA GLU A 422 4.03 -30.41 8.71
C GLU A 422 3.61 -31.58 7.78
N SER A 423 2.97 -31.26 6.65
CA SER A 423 2.51 -32.29 5.70
C SER A 423 3.65 -33.12 5.10
N ASP A 424 4.82 -32.51 4.89
CA ASP A 424 5.99 -33.20 4.33
C ASP A 424 6.73 -33.99 5.40
N ARG A 425 6.72 -33.51 6.66
CA ARG A 425 7.20 -34.30 7.81
C ARG A 425 6.43 -35.61 7.95
N VAL A 426 5.09 -35.56 7.80
CA VAL A 426 4.24 -36.76 7.86
C VAL A 426 4.56 -37.71 6.71
N LYS A 427 4.70 -37.23 5.46
CA LYS A 427 5.06 -38.08 4.31
C LYS A 427 6.42 -38.75 4.49
N ILE A 428 7.43 -38.02 4.96
CA ILE A 428 8.77 -38.57 5.22
C ILE A 428 8.74 -39.57 6.37
N ALA A 429 8.00 -39.29 7.45
CA ALA A 429 7.83 -40.22 8.57
C ALA A 429 7.16 -41.53 8.12
N VAL A 430 6.12 -41.45 7.28
CA VAL A 430 5.44 -42.63 6.72
C VAL A 430 6.36 -43.40 5.77
N GLY A 431 7.10 -42.70 4.90
CA GLY A 431 8.06 -43.31 3.99
C GLY A 431 9.21 -44.00 4.72
N THR A 432 9.79 -43.37 5.75
CA THR A 432 10.86 -43.96 6.56
C THR A 432 10.37 -45.15 7.39
N ALA A 433 9.17 -45.06 7.99
CA ALA A 433 8.56 -46.19 8.69
C ALA A 433 8.28 -47.38 7.75
N GLY A 434 7.74 -47.10 6.55
CA GLY A 434 7.51 -48.12 5.53
C GLY A 434 8.80 -48.80 5.06
N LEU A 435 9.87 -48.02 4.84
CA LEU A 435 11.17 -48.54 4.41
C LEU A 435 11.83 -49.41 5.50
N LEU A 436 11.73 -49.00 6.78
CA LEU A 436 12.19 -49.79 7.91
C LEU A 436 11.42 -51.10 8.02
N LEU A 437 10.09 -51.07 7.97
CA LEU A 437 9.25 -52.28 8.00
C LEU A 437 9.57 -53.22 6.83
N GLY A 438 9.68 -52.68 5.61
CA GLY A 438 10.04 -53.45 4.42
C GLY A 438 11.41 -54.11 4.56
N SER A 439 12.40 -53.39 5.08
CA SER A 439 13.75 -53.94 5.31
C SER A 439 13.76 -55.09 6.31
N VAL A 440 12.99 -55.01 7.40
CA VAL A 440 12.86 -56.07 8.41
C VAL A 440 12.20 -57.31 7.83
N VAL A 441 11.13 -57.16 7.05
CA VAL A 441 10.45 -58.27 6.38
C VAL A 441 11.37 -58.96 5.36
N LEU A 442 12.13 -58.19 4.58
CA LEU A 442 13.13 -58.71 3.64
C LEU A 442 14.23 -59.50 4.38
N LEU A 443 14.79 -58.94 5.45
CA LEU A 443 15.78 -59.61 6.29
C LEU A 443 15.24 -60.91 6.88
N ALA A 444 14.03 -60.89 7.45
CA ALA A 444 13.38 -62.09 8.00
C ALA A 444 13.13 -63.16 6.92
N GLY A 445 12.67 -62.76 5.73
CA GLY A 445 12.48 -63.63 4.59
C GLY A 445 13.78 -64.27 4.10
N VAL A 446 14.87 -63.50 4.02
CA VAL A 446 16.21 -63.99 3.65
C VAL A 446 16.74 -64.98 4.69
N ILE A 447 16.57 -64.69 5.99
CA ILE A 447 16.96 -65.61 7.08
C ILE A 447 16.16 -66.91 6.99
N TYR A 448 14.84 -66.83 6.81
CA TYR A 448 13.98 -68.00 6.64
C TYR A 448 14.40 -68.84 5.42
N TYR A 449 14.63 -68.20 4.27
CA TYR A 449 15.06 -68.87 3.04
C TYR A 449 16.40 -69.60 3.23
N LYS A 450 17.40 -68.93 3.85
CA LYS A 450 18.69 -69.55 4.14
C LYS A 450 18.56 -70.73 5.11
N ARG A 451 17.80 -70.59 6.19
CA ARG A 451 17.59 -71.65 7.20
C ARG A 451 16.88 -72.87 6.62
N ASN A 452 15.98 -72.69 5.67
CA ASN A 452 15.25 -73.79 5.03
C ASN A 452 16.06 -74.48 3.90
N ARG A 453 17.12 -73.84 3.38
CA ARG A 453 18.04 -74.48 2.42
C ARG A 453 19.07 -75.40 3.08
N THR A 454 19.49 -75.12 4.32
CA THR A 454 20.42 -75.98 5.08
C THR A 454 19.78 -77.24 5.67
N GLY A 455 18.44 -77.38 5.61
CA GLY A 455 17.69 -78.52 6.15
C GLY A 455 17.44 -79.69 5.19
N ARG A 456 17.87 -79.62 3.92
CA ARG A 456 17.73 -80.74 2.98
C ARG A 456 18.97 -81.65 3.01
N VAL A 457 19.01 -82.56 3.98
CA VAL A 457 19.89 -83.73 3.92
C VAL A 457 19.39 -84.65 2.80
N LEU A 458 20.21 -84.89 1.78
CA LEU A 458 19.97 -85.92 0.77
C LEU A 458 20.13 -87.29 1.45
N VAL A 459 19.03 -88.04 1.55
CA VAL A 459 19.07 -89.44 1.99
C VAL A 459 19.68 -90.27 0.85
N PRO A 460 20.74 -91.08 1.09
CA PRO A 460 21.27 -91.96 0.05
C PRO A 460 20.29 -93.12 -0.17
N VAL A 461 19.89 -93.33 -1.42
CA VAL A 461 19.21 -94.54 -1.84
C VAL A 461 20.28 -95.61 -2.08
N ARG A 462 20.28 -96.67 -1.28
CA ARG A 462 20.78 -97.98 -1.69
C ARG A 462 20.12 -99.11 -0.92
#